data_AF-A0A841JRS0-F1
#
_entry.id   AF-A0A841JRS0-F1
#
_cell.length_a   1.000
_cell.length_b   1.000
_cell.length_c   1.000
_cell.angle_alpha   90.00
_cell.angle_beta   90.00
_cell.angle_gamma   90.00
#
_symmetry.space_group_name_H-M   'P 1'
#
loop_
_entity.id
_entity.type
_entity.pdbx_description
1 polymer ?
#
loop_
_entity_poly.entity_id
_entity_poly.type
_entity_poly.pdbx_seq_one_letter_code
_entity_poly.pdbx_strand_id
1 'polypeptide(L)' 'MSVEQGFDSNFRYVMVAARRARQLQNGSQPLVDSHSRKACRVAQDEIAAGKVGYVKPATPVFKPEVAAPDIPKFVAS' A
#
# COMPACT_ATOMS: atom_id res chain seq x y z
N MET A 1 -1.00 -16.88 -10.00
CA MET A 1 -1.07 -15.48 -9.50
C MET A 1 0.36 -15.06 -9.18
N SER A 2 0.99 -14.30 -10.08
CA SER A 2 2.38 -13.83 -9.89
C SER A 2 2.40 -12.63 -8.94
N VAL A 3 3.34 -12.63 -7.99
CA VAL A 3 3.55 -11.50 -7.07
C VAL A 3 4.44 -10.49 -7.78
N GLU A 4 3.88 -9.33 -8.11
CA GLU A 4 4.61 -8.23 -8.72
C GLU A 4 5.35 -7.46 -7.63
N GLN A 5 6.67 -7.35 -7.78
CA GLN A 5 7.54 -6.57 -6.90
C GLN A 5 7.79 -5.16 -7.46
N GLY A 6 7.60 -4.98 -8.78
CA GLY A 6 7.63 -3.68 -9.44
C GLY A 6 6.29 -2.94 -9.28
N PHE A 7 6.34 -1.78 -8.64
CA PHE A 7 5.18 -0.88 -8.57
C PHE A 7 5.15 -0.01 -9.81
N ASP A 8 4.07 -0.13 -10.56
CA ASP A 8 3.72 0.71 -11.71
C ASP A 8 3.12 2.07 -11.31
N SER A 9 2.84 2.29 -10.02
CA SER A 9 2.40 3.58 -9.48
C SER A 9 2.77 3.75 -8.01
N ASN A 10 3.16 4.97 -7.64
CA ASN A 10 3.36 5.39 -6.24
C ASN A 10 2.10 5.14 -5.39
N PHE A 11 0.91 5.26 -5.96
CA PHE A 11 -0.34 5.00 -5.23
C PHE A 11 -0.45 3.53 -4.81
N ARG A 12 -0.12 2.59 -5.71
CA ARG A 12 -0.12 1.16 -5.38
C ARG A 12 0.94 0.85 -4.32
N TYR A 13 2.11 1.46 -4.41
CA TYR A 13 3.15 1.34 -3.38
C TYR A 13 2.64 1.76 -2.00
N VAL A 14 2.04 2.94 -1.90
CA VAL A 14 1.47 3.44 -0.63
C VAL A 14 0.40 2.50 -0.10
N MET A 15 -0.50 2.00 -0.96
CA MET A 15 -1.57 1.08 -0.56
C MET A 15 -1.04 -0.25 -0.03
N VAL A 16 -0.05 -0.84 -0.70
CA VAL A 16 0.56 -2.11 -0.28
C VAL A 16 1.34 -1.93 1.01
N ALA A 17 2.14 -0.86 1.13
CA ALA A 17 2.88 -0.54 2.35
C ALA A 17 1.94 -0.31 3.54
N ALA A 18 0.86 0.46 3.36
CA ALA A 18 -0.13 0.72 4.41
C ALA A 18 -0.84 -0.57 4.85
N ARG A 19 -1.22 -1.43 3.89
CA ARG A 19 -1.85 -2.72 4.21
C ARG A 19 -0.91 -3.61 5.01
N ARG A 20 0.37 -3.68 4.61
CA ARG A 20 1.36 -4.48 5.32
C ARG A 20 1.66 -3.92 6.72
N ALA A 21 1.76 -2.60 6.86
CA ALA A 21 1.95 -1.96 8.15
C ALA A 21 0.81 -2.29 9.14
N ARG A 22 -0.44 -2.36 8.67
CA ARG A 22 -1.58 -2.79 9.51
C ARG A 22 -1.45 -4.24 9.99
N GLN A 23 -0.94 -5.14 9.14
CA GLN A 23 -0.68 -6.53 9.54
C GLN A 23 0.37 -6.59 10.66
N LEU A 24 1.45 -5.82 10.53
CA LEU A 24 2.50 -5.72 11.55
C LEU A 24 1.96 -5.14 12.86
N GLN A 25 1.11 -4.11 12.78
CA GLN A 25 0.43 -3.54 13.96
C GLN A 25 -0.50 -4.55 14.65
N ASN A 26 -1.13 -5.43 13.88
CA ASN A 26 -1.97 -6.51 14.40
C ASN A 26 -1.15 -7.71 14.93
N GLY A 27 0.18 -7.62 15.00
CA GLY A 27 1.05 -8.66 15.55
C GLY A 27 1.63 -9.64 14.54
N SER A 28 1.51 -9.37 13.23
CA SER A 28 2.22 -10.15 12.21
C SER A 28 3.74 -10.00 12.38
N GLN A 29 4.48 -11.09 12.18
CA GLN A 29 5.93 -11.07 12.26
C GLN A 29 6.55 -10.29 11.08
N PRO A 30 7.56 -9.44 11.35
CA PRO A 30 8.40 -8.84 10.32
C PRO A 30 9.15 -9.91 9.52
N LEU A 31 9.27 -9.69 8.21
CA LEU A 31 9.98 -10.57 7.26
C LEU A 31 11.43 -10.13 7.02
N VAL A 32 11.78 -8.93 7.47
CA VAL A 32 13.14 -8.37 7.40
C VAL A 32 13.49 -7.78 8.75
N ASP A 33 14.78 -7.81 9.06
CA ASP A 33 15.32 -7.10 10.22
C ASP A 33 15.45 -5.62 9.86
N SER A 34 14.62 -4.78 10.47
CA SER A 34 14.61 -3.34 10.22
C SER A 34 15.14 -2.61 11.45
N HIS A 35 15.99 -1.61 11.22
CA HIS A 35 16.48 -0.73 12.27
C HIS A 35 15.36 0.08 12.94
N SER A 36 14.20 0.20 12.30
CA SER A 36 13.06 0.96 12.80
C SER A 36 11.97 0.05 13.34
N ARG A 37 11.43 0.39 14.52
CA ARG A 37 10.25 -0.27 15.11
C ARG A 37 8.91 0.23 14.56
N LYS A 38 8.92 1.31 13.76
CA LYS A 38 7.70 1.86 13.16
C LYS A 38 7.18 0.92 12.07
N ALA A 39 5.97 0.38 12.24
CA ALA A 39 5.37 -0.60 11.32
C ALA A 39 5.37 -0.16 9.84
N CYS A 40 5.12 1.13 9.56
CA CYS A 40 5.20 1.64 8.19
C CYS A 40 6.62 1.56 7.61
N ARG A 41 7.66 1.82 8.41
CA ARG A 41 9.05 1.74 7.93
C ARG A 41 9.47 0.29 7.68
N VAL A 42 9.09 -0.62 8.59
CA VAL A 42 9.31 -2.07 8.42
C VAL A 42 8.64 -2.56 7.14
N ALA A 43 7.38 -2.19 6.89
CA ALA A 43 6.67 -2.56 5.67
C ALA A 43 7.35 -2.04 4.40
N GLN A 44 7.90 -0.81 4.42
CA GLN A 44 8.66 -0.26 3.30
C GLN A 44 9.98 -1.03 3.09
N ASP A 45 10.68 -1.40 4.17
CA ASP A 45 11.92 -2.17 4.09
C ASP A 45 11.66 -3.60 3.56
N GLU A 46 10.56 -4.23 3.95
CA GLU A 46 10.14 -5.52 3.40
C GLU A 46 9.80 -5.45 1.91
N ILE A 47 9.17 -4.35 1.48
CA ILE A 47 8.89 -4.09 0.06
C ILE A 47 10.21 -3.87 -0.71
N ALA A 48 11.12 -3.06 -0.17
CA ALA A 48 12.43 -2.81 -0.79
C ALA A 48 13.29 -4.07 -0.89
N ALA A 49 13.17 -4.98 0.08
CA ALA A 49 13.81 -6.29 0.07
C ALA A 49 13.09 -7.33 -0.82
N GLY A 50 12.00 -6.96 -1.49
CA GLY A 50 11.23 -7.85 -2.37
C GLY A 50 10.44 -8.94 -1.64
N LYS A 51 10.30 -8.83 -0.31
CA LYS A 51 9.57 -9.82 0.51
C LYS A 51 8.06 -9.60 0.48
N VAL A 52 7.62 -8.38 0.15
CA VAL A 52 6.20 -8.00 0.09
C VAL A 52 5.90 -7.40 -1.28
N GLY A 53 4.84 -7.90 -1.91
CA GLY A 53 4.35 -7.41 -3.20
C GLY A 53 2.82 -7.49 -3.28
N TYR A 54 2.30 -7.38 -4.49
CA TYR A 54 0.86 -7.45 -4.75
C TYR A 54 0.56 -8.36 -5.94
N VAL A 55 -0.64 -8.89 -5.96
CA VAL A 55 -1.17 -9.67 -7.08
C VAL A 55 -2.10 -8.75 -7.86
N LYS A 56 -1.86 -8.57 -9.15
CA LYS A 56 -2.82 -7.92 -10.04
C LYS A 56 -3.92 -8.92 -10.39
N PRO A 57 -5.21 -8.65 -10.10
CA PRO A 57 -6.29 -9.44 -10.68
C PRO A 57 -6.30 -9.23 -12.20
N ALA A 58 -6.51 -10.29 -12.96
CA ALA A 58 -6.56 -10.25 -14.43
C ALA A 58 -7.81 -9.52 -14.96
N THR A 59 -8.79 -9.25 -14.11
CA THR A 59 -10.03 -8.58 -14.46
C THR A 59 -9.82 -7.06 -14.56
N PRO A 60 -10.16 -6.41 -15.69
CA PRO A 60 -10.10 -4.97 -15.79
C PRO A 60 -11.07 -4.36 -14.78
N VAL A 61 -10.52 -3.62 -13.81
CA VAL A 61 -11.33 -2.86 -12.85
C VAL A 61 -11.99 -1.73 -13.65
N PHE A 62 -13.26 -1.92 -14.03
CA PHE A 62 -14.10 -0.83 -14.48
C PHE A 62 -14.19 0.16 -13.32
N LYS A 63 -13.57 1.33 -13.47
CA LYS A 63 -13.79 2.43 -12.56
C LYS A 63 -15.15 3.00 -12.95
N PRO A 64 -16.26 2.72 -12.23
CA PRO A 64 -17.47 3.46 -12.49
C PRO A 64 -17.11 4.94 -12.31
N GLU A 65 -17.53 5.77 -13.25
CA GLU A 65 -17.42 7.22 -13.13
C GLU A 65 -18.34 7.64 -11.99
N VAL A 66 -17.84 7.51 -10.76
CA VAL A 66 -18.50 8.03 -9.58
C VAL A 66 -18.46 9.53 -9.75
N ALA A 67 -19.58 10.13 -10.13
CA ALA A 67 -19.79 11.57 -10.07
C ALA A 67 -19.32 12.02 -8.69
N ALA A 68 -18.18 12.72 -8.65
CA ALA A 68 -17.56 13.11 -7.40
C ALA A 68 -18.61 13.89 -6.58
N PRO A 69 -18.90 13.52 -5.32
CA PRO A 69 -19.68 14.41 -4.48
C PRO A 69 -18.92 15.74 -4.38
N ASP A 70 -19.64 16.86 -4.55
CA ASP A 70 -19.08 18.20 -4.45
C ASP A 70 -18.21 18.31 -3.20
N ILE A 71 -16.89 18.33 -3.38
CA ILE A 71 -15.95 18.47 -2.27
C ILE A 71 -16.17 19.89 -1.74
N PRO A 72 -16.68 20.08 -0.50
CA PRO A 72 -16.85 21.41 0.04
C PRO A 72 -15.47 22.06 0.13
N LYS A 73 -15.28 23.12 -0.66
CA LYS A 73 -14.08 23.94 -0.61
C LYS A 73 -14.15 24.76 0.68
N PHE A 74 -13.42 24.35 1.71
CA PHE A 74 -13.21 25.20 2.87
C PHE A 74 -12.30 26.35 2.46
N VAL A 75 -12.87 27.56 2.41
CA VAL A 75 -12.10 28.80 2.26
C VAL A 75 -11.35 29.02 3.57
N ALA A 76 -10.03 29.09 3.51
CA ALA A 76 -9.23 29.60 4.62
C ALA A 76 -9.36 31.12 4.61
N SER A 77 -9.99 31.67 5.66
CA SER A 77 -10.04 33.11 5.94
C SER A 77 -8.66 33.67 6.29
#